data_AF-A0A3D2V6B6-F1
#
_entry.id   AF-A0A3D2V6B6-F1
#
_cell.length_a   1.000
_cell.length_b   1.000
_cell.length_c   1.000
_cell.angle_alpha   90.00
_cell.angle_beta   90.00
_cell.angle_gamma   90.00
#
_symmetry.space_group_name_H-M   'P 1'
#
loop_
_entity.id
_entity.type
_entity.pdbx_description
1 polymer ?
#
loop_
_entity_poly.entity_id
_entity_poly.type
_entity_poly.pdbx_seq_one_letter_code
_entity_poly.pdbx_strand_id
1 'polypeptide(L)'
;MEELASHTELSVEEVRRVMDIGRLPVSLDKPIGDGEDNSFGEFVEDDASDNPVLSASNAILRDRIERILKTLTYREREIIRLRYGLGDGYTYTLEEVGRIFKVTRER
;
A
#
# COMPACT_ATOMS: atom_id res chain seq x y z
N MET A 1 -3.26 -13.58 32.89
CA MET A 1 -3.59 -12.19 32.49
C MET A 1 -4.79 -11.68 33.28
N GLU A 2 -5.87 -12.47 33.39
CA GLU A 2 -7.04 -12.13 34.21
C GLU A 2 -6.72 -11.91 35.69
N GLU A 3 -5.87 -12.74 36.28
CA GLU A 3 -5.41 -12.58 37.67
C GLU A 3 -4.57 -11.30 37.85
N LEU A 4 -3.72 -10.95 36.88
CA LEU A 4 -2.92 -9.73 36.97
C LEU A 4 -3.81 -8.49 36.82
N ALA A 5 -4.74 -8.53 35.87
CA ALA A 5 -5.76 -7.49 35.65
C ALA A 5 -6.61 -7.24 36.91
N SER A 6 -7.02 -8.30 37.61
CA SER A 6 -7.78 -8.18 38.85
C SER A 6 -6.96 -7.57 40.01
N HIS A 7 -5.67 -7.86 40.09
CA HIS A 7 -4.79 -7.32 41.14
C HIS A 7 -4.29 -5.90 40.83
N THR A 8 -4.24 -5.49 39.57
CA THR A 8 -3.78 -4.16 39.15
C THR A 8 -4.93 -3.18 38.85
N GLU A 9 -6.19 -3.61 38.97
CA GLU A 9 -7.38 -2.84 38.59
C GLU A 9 -7.36 -2.32 37.14
N LEU A 10 -6.66 -3.05 36.26
CA LEU A 10 -6.54 -2.73 34.83
C LEU A 10 -7.38 -3.71 34.02
N SER A 11 -7.79 -3.32 32.82
CA SER A 11 -8.39 -4.28 31.90
C SER A 11 -7.36 -5.33 31.44
N VAL A 12 -7.84 -6.52 31.08
CA VAL A 12 -6.99 -7.60 30.53
C VAL A 12 -6.23 -7.13 29.28
N GLU A 13 -6.85 -6.27 28.47
CA GLU A 13 -6.24 -5.67 27.29
C GLU A 13 -5.10 -4.70 27.63
N GLU A 14 -5.27 -3.87 28.65
CA GLU A 14 -4.21 -2.96 29.13
C GLU A 14 -3.03 -3.72 29.70
N VAL A 15 -3.29 -4.74 30.51
CA VAL A 15 -2.25 -5.63 31.03
C VAL A 15 -1.47 -6.27 29.89
N ARG A 16 -2.17 -6.77 28.86
CA ARG A 16 -1.51 -7.37 27.69
C ARG A 16 -0.64 -6.35 26.95
N ARG A 17 -1.16 -5.15 26.70
CA ARG A 17 -0.39 -4.08 26.04
C ARG A 17 0.88 -3.72 26.80
N VAL A 18 0.80 -3.53 28.11
CA VAL A 18 1.96 -3.20 28.96
C VAL A 18 3.00 -4.32 28.94
N MET A 19 2.55 -5.58 29.03
CA MET A 19 3.44 -6.75 28.96
C MET A 19 4.11 -6.90 27.59
N ASP A 20 3.40 -6.56 26.51
CA ASP A 20 3.96 -6.62 25.15
C ASP A 20 5.01 -5.52 24.93
N ILE A 21 4.83 -4.32 25.51
CA ILE A 21 5.81 -3.22 25.47
C ILE A 21 7.09 -3.57 26.26
N GLY A 22 6.96 -4.30 27.36
CA GLY A 22 8.10 -4.67 28.21
C GLY A 22 9.03 -5.74 27.60
N ARG A 23 8.70 -6.31 26.43
CA ARG A 23 9.52 -7.33 25.78
C ARG A 23 10.77 -6.70 25.15
N LEU A 24 11.93 -7.29 25.43
CA LEU A 24 13.17 -6.91 24.76
C LEU A 24 13.15 -7.37 23.29
N PRO A 25 13.68 -6.57 22.36
CA PRO A 25 13.81 -6.97 20.96
C PRO A 25 14.74 -8.18 20.85
N VAL A 26 14.42 -9.09 19.94
CA VAL A 26 15.26 -10.25 19.62
C VAL A 26 16.28 -9.85 18.55
N SER A 27 17.54 -10.27 18.72
CA SER A 27 18.57 -10.04 17.71
C SER A 27 18.25 -10.79 16.42
N LEU A 28 18.42 -10.13 15.27
CA LEU A 28 18.33 -10.77 13.95
C LEU A 28 19.49 -11.75 13.72
N ASP A 29 20.66 -11.52 14.34
CA ASP A 29 21.82 -12.41 14.26
C ASP A 29 21.69 -13.68 15.12
N LYS A 30 20.58 -13.83 15.85
CA LYS A 30 20.35 -15.00 16.69
C LYS A 30 20.24 -16.25 15.79
N PRO A 31 21.06 -17.30 16.00
CA PRO A 31 20.96 -18.51 15.21
C PRO A 31 19.63 -19.23 15.45
N ILE A 32 19.08 -19.84 14.40
CA ILE A 32 17.83 -20.60 14.43
C ILE A 32 18.08 -22.04 13.97
N GLY A 33 17.69 -23.01 14.82
CA GLY A 33 17.91 -24.43 14.56
C GLY A 33 19.30 -24.92 14.97
N ASP A 34 19.69 -26.10 14.49
CA ASP A 34 20.95 -26.78 14.86
C ASP A 34 22.14 -26.42 13.94
N GLY A 35 21.91 -25.62 12.89
CA GLY A 35 22.96 -25.17 11.96
C GLY A 35 23.44 -23.76 12.30
N GLU A 36 24.75 -23.53 12.26
CA GLU A 36 25.36 -22.20 12.49
C GLU A 36 25.15 -21.22 11.32
N ASP A 37 24.60 -21.70 10.20
CA ASP A 37 24.48 -20.92 8.96
C ASP A 37 23.19 -20.09 8.84
N ASN A 38 22.19 -20.32 9.70
CA ASN A 38 20.89 -19.64 9.58
C ASN A 38 20.64 -18.67 10.75
N SER A 39 20.51 -17.39 10.44
CA SER A 39 20.14 -16.34 11.40
C SER A 39 18.63 -16.07 11.40
N PHE A 40 18.09 -15.54 12.50
CA PHE A 40 16.67 -15.15 12.59
C PHE A 40 16.28 -14.12 11.53
N GLY A 41 17.20 -13.21 11.17
CA GLY A 41 17.00 -12.18 10.15
C GLY A 41 16.70 -12.74 8.76
N GLU A 42 17.23 -13.91 8.41
CA GLU A 42 16.98 -14.54 7.10
C GLU A 42 15.53 -15.01 6.92
N PHE A 43 14.76 -15.16 8.01
CA PHE A 43 13.35 -15.54 7.97
C PHE A 43 12.40 -14.34 8.02
N VAL A 44 12.93 -13.13 8.20
CA VAL A 44 12.13 -11.91 8.22
C VAL A 44 11.92 -11.46 6.78
N GLU A 45 10.69 -11.60 6.28
CA GLU A 45 10.30 -11.10 4.97
C GLU A 45 10.41 -9.56 4.94
N ASP A 46 10.96 -9.04 3.83
CA ASP A 46 10.96 -7.60 3.56
C ASP A 46 9.67 -7.20 2.84
N ASP A 47 8.67 -6.78 3.62
CA ASP A 47 7.40 -6.26 3.11
C ASP A 47 7.54 -4.97 2.28
N ALA A 48 8.69 -4.28 2.36
CA ALA A 48 8.95 -3.07 1.56
C ALA A 48 9.54 -3.40 0.18
N SER A 49 9.88 -4.66 -0.08
CA SER A 49 10.45 -5.06 -1.36
C SER A 49 9.39 -5.09 -2.47
N ASP A 50 9.70 -4.47 -3.61
CA ASP A 50 8.80 -4.45 -4.77
C ASP A 50 8.64 -5.87 -5.33
N ASN A 51 7.41 -6.39 -5.33
CA ASN A 51 7.12 -7.69 -5.93
C ASN A 51 7.24 -7.60 -7.47
N PRO A 52 8.20 -8.32 -8.09
CA PRO A 52 8.46 -8.19 -9.53
C PRO A 52 7.27 -8.63 -10.40
N VAL A 53 6.44 -9.56 -9.92
CA VAL A 53 5.23 -10.01 -10.62
C VAL A 53 4.17 -8.91 -10.61
N LEU A 54 4.00 -8.21 -9.48
CA LEU A 54 3.10 -7.07 -9.40
C LEU A 54 3.59 -5.92 -10.29
N SER A 55 4.88 -5.61 -10.25
CA SER A 55 5.50 -4.58 -11.10
C SER A 55 5.31 -4.86 -12.59
N ALA A 56 5.55 -6.09 -13.04
CA ALA A 56 5.30 -6.51 -14.42
C ALA A 56 3.82 -6.41 -14.80
N SER A 57 2.93 -6.85 -13.92
CA SER A 57 1.48 -6.78 -14.14
C SER A 57 0.98 -5.34 -14.27
N ASN A 58 1.49 -4.43 -13.44
CA ASN A 58 1.18 -3.00 -13.50
C ASN A 58 1.68 -2.35 -14.80
N ALA A 59 2.88 -2.74 -15.26
CA ALA A 59 3.40 -2.27 -16.54
C ALA A 59 2.51 -2.71 -17.72
N ILE A 60 2.10 -3.99 -17.75
CA ILE A 60 1.18 -4.51 -18.78
C ILE A 60 -0.17 -3.79 -18.74
N LEU A 61 -0.70 -3.52 -17.55
CA LEU A 61 -1.95 -2.80 -17.38
C LEU A 61 -1.86 -1.37 -17.92
N ARG A 62 -0.78 -0.64 -17.59
CA ARG A 62 -0.51 0.71 -18.11
C ARG A 62 -0.47 0.73 -19.63
N ASP A 63 0.25 -0.22 -20.22
CA ASP A 63 0.35 -0.40 -21.67
C ASP A 63 -1.02 -0.62 -22.33
N ARG A 64 -1.86 -1.43 -21.70
CA ARG A 64 -3.22 -1.71 -22.20
C ARG A 64 -4.11 -0.49 -22.12
N ILE A 65 -4.05 0.25 -21.01
CA ILE A 65 -4.77 1.52 -20.85
C ILE A 65 -4.33 2.51 -21.93
N GLU A 66 -3.03 2.67 -22.17
CA GLU A 66 -2.53 3.56 -23.22
C GLU A 66 -3.02 3.16 -24.62
N ARG A 67 -3.06 1.86 -24.93
CA ARG A 67 -3.61 1.38 -26.22
C ARG A 67 -5.09 1.72 -26.38
N ILE A 68 -5.89 1.55 -25.33
CA ILE A 68 -7.32 1.90 -25.36
C ILE A 68 -7.49 3.42 -25.48
N LEU A 69 -6.72 4.21 -24.73
CA LEU A 69 -6.75 5.66 -24.81
C LEU A 69 -6.41 6.17 -26.22
N LYS A 70 -5.56 5.46 -26.97
CA LYS A 70 -5.23 5.78 -28.36
C LYS A 70 -6.42 5.61 -29.33
N THR A 71 -7.42 4.80 -29.01
CA THR A 71 -8.62 4.63 -29.86
C THR A 71 -9.64 5.76 -29.70
N LEU A 72 -9.51 6.56 -28.64
CA LEU A 72 -10.38 7.70 -28.36
C LEU A 72 -9.92 8.96 -29.11
N THR A 73 -10.84 9.90 -29.28
CA THR A 73 -10.50 11.24 -29.76
C THR A 73 -9.54 11.92 -28.79
N TYR A 74 -8.77 12.91 -29.26
CA TYR A 74 -7.88 13.68 -28.40
C TYR A 74 -8.62 14.23 -27.17
N ARG A 75 -9.82 14.76 -27.38
CA ARG A 75 -10.63 15.36 -26.31
C ARG A 75 -11.03 14.35 -25.24
N GLU A 76 -11.58 13.21 -25.63
CA GLU A 76 -11.99 12.14 -24.71
C GLU A 76 -10.79 11.56 -23.94
N ARG A 77 -9.68 11.34 -24.66
CA ARG A 77 -8.42 10.87 -24.07
C ARG A 77 -7.94 11.80 -22.97
N GLU A 78 -7.86 13.10 -23.25
CA GLU A 78 -7.37 14.08 -22.28
C GLU A 78 -8.32 14.24 -21.08
N ILE A 79 -9.63 14.19 -21.32
CA ILE A 79 -10.64 14.17 -20.23
C ILE A 79 -10.40 12.98 -19.29
N ILE A 80 -10.21 11.77 -19.84
CA ILE A 80 -9.97 10.57 -19.02
C ILE A 80 -8.62 10.67 -18.31
N ARG A 81 -7.55 11.14 -18.98
CA ARG A 81 -6.23 11.30 -18.37
C ARG A 81 -6.27 12.22 -17.14
N LEU A 82 -6.92 13.38 -17.25
CA LEU A 82 -7.06 14.31 -16.13
C LEU A 82 -7.98 13.77 -15.04
N ARG A 83 -9.13 13.18 -15.42
CA ARG A 83 -10.10 12.68 -14.42
C ARG A 83 -9.50 11.62 -13.50
N TYR A 84 -8.66 10.75 -14.06
CA TYR A 84 -8.08 9.60 -13.36
C TYR A 84 -6.58 9.75 -13.05
N GLY A 85 -5.97 10.91 -13.31
CA GLY A 85 -4.56 11.17 -13.02
C GLY A 85 -3.58 10.27 -13.78
N LEU A 86 -3.94 9.80 -14.97
CA LEU A 86 -3.14 8.83 -15.75
C LEU A 86 -1.89 9.45 -16.40
N GLY A 87 -1.70 10.77 -16.29
CA GLY A 87 -0.56 11.48 -16.87
C GLY A 87 0.40 12.04 -15.83
N ASP A 88 -0.13 12.82 -14.90
CA ASP A 88 0.61 13.61 -13.89
C ASP A 88 0.41 13.09 -12.46
N GLY A 89 -0.42 12.07 -12.28
CA GLY A 89 -0.77 11.51 -10.96
C GLY A 89 -1.83 12.30 -10.19
N TYR A 90 -2.32 13.43 -10.73
CA TYR A 90 -3.33 14.25 -10.06
C TYR A 90 -4.73 13.98 -10.63
N THR A 91 -5.68 13.65 -9.76
CA THR A 91 -7.07 13.45 -10.16
C THR A 91 -7.84 14.76 -10.14
N TYR A 92 -8.31 15.20 -11.30
CA TYR A 92 -9.16 16.38 -11.43
C TYR A 92 -10.63 16.03 -11.20
N THR A 93 -11.40 16.97 -10.64
CA THR A 93 -12.85 16.87 -10.52
C THR A 93 -13.54 17.08 -11.86
N LEU A 94 -14.78 16.59 -12.01
CA LEU A 94 -15.57 16.82 -13.22
C LEU A 94 -15.77 18.32 -13.52
N GLU A 95 -15.85 19.16 -12.48
CA GLU A 95 -16.00 20.61 -12.62
C GLU A 95 -14.71 21.29 -13.09
N GLU A 96 -13.54 20.82 -12.65
CA GLU A 96 -12.24 21.30 -13.15
C GLU A 96 -12.01 20.87 -14.59
N VAL A 97 -12.26 19.60 -14.91
CA VAL A 97 -12.17 19.09 -16.28
C VAL A 97 -13.16 19.82 -17.21
N GLY A 98 -14.39 20.04 -16.74
CA GLY A 98 -15.41 20.80 -17.47
C GLY A 98 -15.00 22.25 -17.74
N ARG A 99 -14.36 22.92 -16.77
CA ARG A 99 -13.78 24.27 -16.95
C ARG A 99 -12.67 24.28 -18.01
N ILE A 100 -11.74 23.31 -17.97
CA ILE A 100 -10.63 23.21 -18.93
C ILE A 100 -11.15 23.00 -20.35
N PHE A 101 -12.13 22.11 -20.52
CA PHE A 101 -12.66 21.74 -21.83
C PHE A 101 -13.85 22.61 -22.29
N LYS A 102 -14.26 23.60 -21.49
CA LYS A 102 -15.41 24.48 -21.75
C LYS A 102 -16.70 23.69 -21.99
N VAL A 103 -16.97 22.69 -21.17
CA VAL A 103 -18.20 21.90 -21.18
C VAL A 103 -18.92 21.97 -19.85
N THR A 104 -20.24 21.99 -19.92
CA THR A 104 -21.12 21.81 -18.76
C THR A 104 -21.25 20.34 -18.43
N ARG A 105 -21.72 20.02 -17.23
CA ARG A 105 -21.75 18.68 -16.62
C ARG A 105 -22.57 17.61 -17.37
N GLU A 106 -23.17 17.94 -18.52
CA GLU A 106 -24.22 17.15 -19.18
C GLU A 106 -23.83 16.47 -20.51
N ARG A 107 -22.56 16.50 -20.94
CA ARG A 107 -22.13 15.81 -22.17
C ARG A 107 -20.80 15.09 -22.05
#